data_AF-A0A6J4BVH5-F1
#
_entry.id   AF-A0A6J4BVH5-F1
#
_cell.length_a   1.000
_cell.length_b   1.000
_cell.length_c   1.000
_cell.angle_alpha   90.00
_cell.angle_beta   90.00
_cell.angle_gamma   90.00
#
_symmetry.space_group_name_H-M   'P 1'
#
loop_
_entity.id
_entity.type
_entity.pdbx_description
1 polymer ?
#
loop_
_entity_poly.entity_id
_entity_poly.type
_entity_poly.pdbx_seq_one_letter_code
_entity_poly.pdbx_strand_id
1 'polypeptide(L)'
;MDMKKATTTPSNRNAQALLEKHRSPVPFHEVRTRFLGNIATPAMSVAPLQVIKNLWGGELPAFDSIDEVNELLDALVQGLWNDLTRHQKRGQPFRLTRMPAEPTAANLGRHGLVRIQELDGFIEGLFNGEDAIDLPERAHEAVRHLAELRAMMAGICELVSRDPVADDRNQLDITFRHLRELTRIMETEIHEAVLSCTRARRQMLDGIFTEKPTVH
;
A
#
# COMPACT_ATOMS: atom_id res chain seq x y z
N MET A 1 0.69 27.47 15.73
CA MET A 1 1.40 26.20 15.46
C MET A 1 0.54 25.41 14.51
N ASP A 2 0.66 25.69 13.21
CA ASP A 2 -0.24 25.16 12.20
C ASP A 2 -0.05 23.67 12.01
N MET A 3 -1.05 22.90 12.44
CA MET A 3 -1.22 21.52 12.02
C MET A 3 -1.39 21.52 10.50
N LYS A 4 -0.31 21.28 9.76
CA LYS A 4 -0.37 20.89 8.35
C LYS A 4 -1.32 19.70 8.24
N LYS A 5 -2.57 19.97 7.85
CA LYS A 5 -3.51 18.97 7.32
C LYS A 5 -2.72 18.20 6.26
N ALA A 6 -2.73 16.87 6.35
CA ALA A 6 -2.20 16.06 5.26
C ALA A 6 -2.98 16.46 4.00
N THR A 7 -2.32 17.13 3.07
CA THR A 7 -2.92 17.55 1.81
C THR A 7 -3.11 16.30 0.96
N THR A 8 -4.18 15.56 1.21
CA THR A 8 -4.67 14.54 0.28
C THR A 8 -4.96 15.26 -1.03
N THR A 9 -4.26 14.89 -2.11
CA THR A 9 -4.45 15.45 -3.45
C THR A 9 -5.93 15.33 -3.85
N PRO A 10 -6.48 16.27 -4.64
CA PRO A 10 -7.88 16.21 -5.07
C PRO A 10 -8.26 14.85 -5.68
N SER A 11 -7.36 14.24 -6.45
CA SER A 11 -7.52 12.91 -7.01
C SER A 11 -7.70 11.81 -5.95
N ASN A 12 -6.88 11.82 -4.88
CA ASN A 12 -7.00 10.84 -3.80
C ASN A 12 -8.32 10.97 -3.02
N ARG A 13 -8.84 12.20 -2.84
CA ARG A 13 -10.15 12.39 -2.18
C ARG A 13 -11.29 11.88 -3.04
N ASN A 14 -11.22 12.09 -4.36
CA ASN A 14 -12.23 11.60 -5.28
C ASN A 14 -12.25 10.07 -5.30
N ALA A 15 -11.07 9.44 -5.43
CA ALA A 15 -10.94 7.98 -5.36
C ALA A 15 -11.50 7.41 -4.05
N GLN A 16 -11.17 8.02 -2.91
CA GLN A 16 -11.72 7.60 -1.62
C GLN A 16 -13.25 7.69 -1.56
N ALA A 17 -13.82 8.82 -1.98
CA ALA A 17 -15.27 9.04 -1.97
C ALA A 17 -16.01 8.02 -2.85
N LEU A 18 -15.46 7.69 -4.02
CA LEU A 18 -16.05 6.70 -4.93
C LEU A 18 -15.94 5.28 -4.36
N LEU A 19 -14.81 4.91 -3.77
CA LEU A 19 -14.67 3.62 -3.08
C LEU A 19 -15.69 3.48 -1.94
N GLU A 20 -15.93 4.55 -1.17
CA GLU A 20 -16.94 4.58 -0.11
C GLU A 20 -18.37 4.49 -0.68
N LYS A 21 -18.68 5.27 -1.74
CA LYS A 21 -19.98 5.23 -2.46
C LYS A 21 -20.31 3.82 -2.94
N HIS A 22 -19.33 3.13 -3.50
CA HIS A 22 -19.44 1.76 -4.02
C HIS A 22 -19.16 0.67 -2.96
N ARG A 23 -19.13 1.05 -1.67
CA ARG A 23 -18.99 0.13 -0.53
C ARG A 23 -17.82 -0.86 -0.68
N SER A 24 -16.67 -0.36 -1.12
CA SER A 24 -15.43 -1.15 -1.16
C SER A 24 -15.19 -1.79 0.21
N PRO A 25 -15.05 -3.13 0.30
CA PRO A 25 -14.73 -3.80 1.56
C PRO A 25 -13.28 -3.52 1.99
N VAL A 26 -12.42 -3.13 1.05
CA VAL A 26 -11.02 -2.76 1.29
C VAL A 26 -10.94 -1.27 1.64
N PRO A 27 -10.31 -0.90 2.78
CA PRO A 27 -10.19 0.49 3.19
C PRO A 27 -9.20 1.26 2.30
N PHE A 28 -9.40 2.57 2.15
CA PHE A 28 -8.65 3.39 1.21
C PHE A 28 -7.11 3.34 1.39
N HIS A 29 -6.60 3.26 2.62
CA HIS A 29 -5.16 3.15 2.87
C HIS A 29 -4.55 1.84 2.35
N GLU A 30 -5.32 0.76 2.41
CA GLU A 30 -4.95 -0.54 1.84
C GLU A 30 -5.03 -0.50 0.31
N VAL A 31 -6.06 0.14 -0.28
CA VAL A 31 -6.13 0.34 -1.74
C VAL A 31 -4.89 1.06 -2.27
N ARG A 32 -4.45 2.13 -1.59
CA ARG A 32 -3.24 2.89 -1.97
C ARG A 32 -1.99 2.01 -2.01
N THR A 33 -1.82 1.16 -1.02
CA THR A 33 -0.64 0.30 -0.90
C THR A 33 -0.74 -0.89 -1.86
N ARG A 34 -1.93 -1.44 -2.09
CA ARG A 34 -2.19 -2.47 -3.12
C ARG A 34 -1.89 -1.98 -4.53
N PHE A 35 -2.30 -0.77 -4.87
CA PHE A 35 -1.91 -0.15 -6.14
C PHE A 35 -0.40 0.07 -6.20
N LEU A 36 0.22 0.58 -5.14
CA LEU A 36 1.67 0.79 -5.10
C LEU A 36 2.46 -0.52 -5.31
N GLY A 37 2.05 -1.60 -4.63
CA GLY A 37 2.64 -2.92 -4.81
C GLY A 37 2.53 -3.39 -6.26
N ASN A 38 1.34 -3.26 -6.86
CA ASN A 38 1.11 -3.68 -8.24
C ASN A 38 1.88 -2.83 -9.26
N ILE A 39 2.00 -1.53 -9.02
CA ILE A 39 2.87 -0.64 -9.80
C ILE A 39 4.32 -1.11 -9.73
N ALA A 40 4.76 -1.57 -8.55
CA ALA A 40 6.12 -2.00 -8.27
C ALA A 40 6.44 -3.43 -8.69
N THR A 41 5.44 -4.27 -8.98
CA THR A 41 5.65 -5.69 -9.30
C THR A 41 6.77 -5.89 -10.35
N PRO A 42 7.72 -6.81 -10.13
CA PRO A 42 8.75 -7.12 -11.12
C PRO A 42 8.18 -7.86 -12.34
N ALA A 43 6.96 -8.42 -12.24
CA ALA A 43 6.28 -9.07 -13.34
C ALA A 43 6.06 -8.13 -14.54
N MET A 44 6.12 -8.70 -15.75
CA MET A 44 6.00 -7.96 -17.02
C MET A 44 4.57 -7.48 -17.29
N SER A 45 3.56 -8.21 -16.82
CA SER A 45 2.15 -7.83 -16.93
C SER A 45 1.68 -7.16 -15.66
N VAL A 46 1.38 -5.86 -15.74
CA VAL A 46 0.64 -5.15 -14.70
C VAL A 46 -0.83 -5.10 -15.15
N ALA A 47 -1.75 -5.51 -14.29
CA ALA A 47 -3.17 -5.57 -14.61
C ALA A 47 -3.99 -4.69 -13.64
N PRO A 48 -4.00 -3.34 -13.83
CA PRO A 48 -4.70 -2.43 -12.93
C PRO A 48 -6.17 -2.78 -12.72
N LEU A 49 -6.85 -3.22 -13.80
CA LEU A 49 -8.26 -3.62 -13.73
C LEU A 49 -8.48 -4.85 -12.86
N GLN A 50 -7.54 -5.81 -12.84
CA GLN A 50 -7.65 -6.98 -11.98
C GLN A 50 -7.50 -6.59 -10.50
N VAL A 51 -6.56 -5.71 -10.18
CA VAL A 51 -6.41 -5.18 -8.82
C VAL A 51 -7.68 -4.46 -8.37
N ILE A 52 -8.30 -3.67 -9.26
CA ILE A 52 -9.56 -2.98 -8.97
C ILE A 52 -10.68 -3.98 -8.70
N LYS A 53 -10.86 -5.00 -9.55
CA LYS A 53 -11.84 -6.07 -9.34
C LYS A 53 -11.63 -6.80 -8.02
N ASN A 54 -10.38 -7.08 -7.66
CA ASN A 54 -10.03 -7.75 -6.41
C ASN A 54 -10.36 -6.91 -5.17
N LEU A 55 -10.58 -5.60 -5.30
CA LEU A 55 -11.12 -4.81 -4.18
C LEU A 55 -12.51 -5.28 -3.76
N TRP A 56 -13.28 -5.93 -4.64
CA TRP A 56 -14.61 -6.49 -4.37
C TRP A 56 -14.64 -8.02 -4.52
N GLY A 57 -13.50 -8.70 -4.36
CA GLY A 57 -13.44 -10.16 -4.40
C GLY A 57 -13.42 -10.77 -5.81
N GLY A 58 -13.08 -9.99 -6.84
CA GLY A 58 -12.81 -10.48 -8.20
C GLY A 58 -13.79 -9.98 -9.26
N GLU A 59 -14.90 -9.36 -8.86
CA GLU A 59 -15.87 -8.74 -9.75
C GLU A 59 -16.21 -7.34 -9.25
N LEU A 60 -16.44 -6.40 -10.18
CA LEU A 60 -16.86 -5.05 -9.81
C LEU A 60 -18.30 -5.10 -9.24
N PRO A 61 -18.69 -4.15 -8.37
CA PRO A 61 -20.05 -4.08 -7.86
C PRO A 61 -21.05 -3.79 -8.99
N ALA A 62 -22.35 -3.93 -8.72
CA ALA A 62 -23.36 -3.46 -9.65
C ALA A 62 -23.32 -1.92 -9.77
N PHE A 63 -23.49 -1.42 -10.99
CA PHE A 63 -23.58 0.01 -11.29
C PHE A 63 -24.89 0.31 -11.99
N ASP A 64 -25.41 1.52 -11.77
CA ASP A 64 -26.66 1.96 -12.40
C ASP A 64 -26.44 2.36 -13.86
N SER A 65 -25.20 2.70 -14.25
CA SER A 65 -24.85 3.07 -15.62
C SER A 65 -23.37 2.82 -15.94
N ILE A 66 -23.06 2.82 -17.24
CA ILE A 66 -21.67 2.79 -17.74
C ILE A 66 -20.90 4.05 -17.32
N ASP A 67 -21.57 5.20 -17.23
CA ASP A 67 -20.93 6.45 -16.80
C ASP A 67 -20.39 6.34 -15.37
N GLU A 68 -21.12 5.64 -14.50
CA GLU A 68 -20.68 5.40 -13.12
C GLU A 68 -19.46 4.46 -13.05
N VAL A 69 -19.41 3.46 -13.92
CA VAL A 69 -18.22 2.60 -14.08
C VAL A 69 -17.03 3.44 -14.53
N ASN A 70 -17.21 4.28 -15.55
CA ASN A 70 -16.15 5.14 -16.08
C ASN A 70 -15.65 6.13 -15.03
N GLU A 71 -16.55 6.74 -14.25
CA GLU A 71 -16.19 7.66 -13.16
C GLU A 71 -15.29 6.97 -12.12
N LEU A 72 -15.64 5.74 -11.71
CA LEU A 72 -14.82 4.95 -10.79
C LEU A 72 -13.45 4.62 -11.41
N LEU A 73 -13.43 4.10 -12.63
CA LEU A 73 -12.19 3.69 -13.30
C LEU A 73 -11.28 4.89 -13.55
N ASP A 74 -11.82 6.05 -13.92
CA ASP A 74 -11.05 7.27 -14.12
C ASP A 74 -10.43 7.77 -12.80
N ALA A 75 -11.21 7.77 -11.72
CA ALA A 75 -10.69 8.17 -10.42
C ALA A 75 -9.59 7.22 -9.90
N LEU A 76 -9.73 5.91 -10.14
CA LEU A 76 -8.77 4.90 -9.69
C LEU A 76 -7.53 4.82 -10.58
N VAL A 77 -7.70 4.72 -11.90
CA VAL A 77 -6.60 4.52 -12.85
C VAL A 77 -5.97 5.86 -13.24
N GLN A 78 -6.76 6.77 -13.81
CA GLN A 78 -6.22 8.05 -14.28
C GLN A 78 -5.81 8.96 -13.12
N GLY A 79 -6.51 8.84 -11.99
CA GLY A 79 -6.24 9.54 -10.75
C GLY A 79 -5.21 8.84 -9.88
N LEU A 80 -5.70 7.99 -8.96
CA LEU A 80 -4.91 7.44 -7.85
C LEU A 80 -3.68 6.67 -8.33
N TRP A 81 -3.86 5.74 -9.27
CA TRP A 81 -2.80 4.88 -9.78
C TRP A 81 -1.68 5.71 -10.42
N ASN A 82 -2.03 6.60 -11.36
CA ASN A 82 -1.07 7.49 -12.00
C ASN A 82 -0.32 8.36 -10.99
N ASP A 83 -1.03 8.91 -10.00
CA ASP A 83 -0.43 9.66 -8.90
C ASP A 83 0.62 8.82 -8.15
N LEU A 84 0.34 7.53 -7.92
CA LEU A 84 1.24 6.63 -7.20
C LEU A 84 2.47 6.22 -8.01
N THR A 85 2.42 6.22 -9.35
CA THR A 85 3.57 5.88 -10.20
C THR A 85 4.81 6.74 -9.93
N ARG A 86 4.60 7.97 -9.46
CA ARG A 86 5.68 8.90 -9.10
C ARG A 86 6.63 8.33 -8.04
N HIS A 87 6.15 7.42 -7.19
CA HIS A 87 6.90 6.79 -6.12
C HIS A 87 7.95 5.78 -6.60
N GLN A 88 7.94 5.43 -7.89
CA GLN A 88 9.04 4.73 -8.54
C GLN A 88 10.34 5.56 -8.63
N LYS A 89 10.29 6.86 -8.29
CA LYS A 89 11.46 7.77 -8.32
C LYS A 89 12.11 7.84 -6.94
N ARG A 90 13.45 7.72 -6.90
CA ARG A 90 14.24 7.75 -5.65
C ARG A 90 13.91 8.94 -4.73
N GLY A 91 13.68 10.12 -5.31
CA GLY A 91 13.39 11.36 -4.56
C GLY A 91 11.93 11.53 -4.13
N GLN A 92 11.05 10.55 -4.37
CA GLN A 92 9.62 10.66 -4.06
C GLN A 92 9.13 9.45 -3.25
N PRO A 93 9.62 9.24 -2.01
CA PRO A 93 9.18 8.11 -1.20
C PRO A 93 7.69 8.15 -0.92
N PHE A 94 7.07 6.97 -0.89
CA PHE A 94 5.69 6.82 -0.45
C PHE A 94 5.57 7.09 1.05
N ARG A 95 4.41 7.60 1.48
CA ARG A 95 4.10 7.82 2.89
C ARG A 95 2.83 7.08 3.28
N LEU A 96 2.93 6.35 4.38
CA LEU A 96 1.82 5.63 5.00
C LEU A 96 0.83 6.61 5.60
N THR A 97 -0.37 6.11 5.91
CA THR A 97 -1.47 6.92 6.40
C THR A 97 -1.12 7.52 7.75
N ARG A 98 -1.30 8.84 7.84
CA ARG A 98 -1.07 9.58 9.09
C ARG A 98 -2.23 9.31 10.04
N MET A 99 -1.90 8.73 11.18
CA MET A 99 -2.87 8.42 12.23
C MET A 99 -2.97 9.54 13.27
N PRO A 100 -4.11 9.63 13.99
CA PRO A 100 -4.23 10.46 15.19
C PRO A 100 -3.11 10.13 16.19
N ALA A 101 -2.68 11.15 16.94
CA ALA A 101 -1.54 11.06 17.85
C ALA A 101 -1.93 10.84 19.32
N GLU A 102 -3.22 10.74 19.61
CA GLU A 102 -3.72 10.63 20.99
C GLU A 102 -3.39 9.24 21.58
N PRO A 103 -2.67 9.18 22.70
CA PRO A 103 -2.17 7.94 23.28
C PRO A 103 -3.26 7.23 24.08
N THR A 104 -4.06 6.39 23.41
CA THR A 104 -5.07 5.50 24.03
C THR A 104 -4.88 4.09 23.50
N ALA A 105 -5.26 3.06 24.26
CA ALA A 105 -5.29 1.66 23.82
C ALA A 105 -6.07 1.51 22.50
N ALA A 106 -7.24 2.14 22.40
CA ALA A 106 -8.05 2.11 21.17
C ALA A 106 -7.30 2.67 19.95
N ASN A 107 -6.62 3.81 20.10
CA ASN A 107 -5.81 4.38 19.02
C ASN A 107 -4.57 3.53 18.72
N LEU A 108 -4.00 2.87 19.73
CA LEU A 108 -2.86 1.98 19.58
C LEU A 108 -3.25 0.74 18.74
N GLY A 109 -4.35 0.09 19.09
CA GLY A 109 -4.89 -1.04 18.34
C GLY A 109 -5.27 -0.65 16.91
N ARG A 110 -5.89 0.52 16.73
CA ARG A 110 -6.20 1.08 15.41
C ARG A 110 -4.93 1.34 14.59
N HIS A 111 -3.85 1.82 15.22
CA HIS A 111 -2.58 2.06 14.54
C HIS A 111 -1.99 0.75 14.03
N GLY A 112 -1.96 -0.29 14.86
CA GLY A 112 -1.52 -1.62 14.47
C GLY A 112 -2.34 -2.16 13.29
N LEU A 113 -3.67 -2.09 13.37
CA LEU A 113 -4.56 -2.59 12.33
C LEU A 113 -4.34 -1.89 10.98
N VAL A 114 -4.26 -0.56 10.97
CA VAL A 114 -4.01 0.20 9.74
C VAL A 114 -2.67 -0.18 9.12
N ARG A 115 -1.63 -0.39 9.93
CA ARG A 115 -0.32 -0.82 9.42
C ARG A 115 -0.34 -2.24 8.87
N ILE A 116 -1.04 -3.17 9.51
CA ILE A 116 -1.22 -4.53 8.96
C ILE A 116 -1.89 -4.44 7.59
N GLN A 117 -2.99 -3.71 7.47
CA GLN A 117 -3.72 -3.53 6.21
C GLN A 117 -2.87 -2.87 5.13
N GLU A 118 -2.07 -1.84 5.47
CA GLU A 118 -1.17 -1.21 4.50
C GLU A 118 -0.04 -2.14 4.04
N LEU A 119 0.49 -2.99 4.93
CA LEU A 119 1.53 -3.96 4.58
C LEU A 119 0.95 -5.09 3.73
N ASP A 120 -0.21 -5.62 4.11
CA ASP A 120 -0.93 -6.67 3.38
C ASP A 120 -1.32 -6.18 1.99
N GLY A 121 -1.89 -4.98 1.89
CA GLY A 121 -2.19 -4.34 0.62
C GLY A 121 -0.96 -4.28 -0.27
N PHE A 122 0.17 -3.76 0.25
CA PHE A 122 1.41 -3.70 -0.53
C PHE A 122 1.88 -5.06 -1.05
N ILE A 123 1.91 -6.09 -0.19
CA ILE A 123 2.37 -7.43 -0.56
C ILE A 123 1.43 -8.08 -1.58
N GLU A 124 0.11 -8.05 -1.35
CA GLU A 124 -0.87 -8.58 -2.31
C GLU A 124 -0.76 -7.90 -3.67
N GLY A 125 -0.59 -6.57 -3.68
CA GLY A 125 -0.37 -5.81 -4.89
C GLY A 125 0.90 -6.24 -5.62
N LEU A 126 2.00 -6.41 -4.88
CA LEU A 126 3.31 -6.79 -5.41
C LEU A 126 3.29 -8.16 -6.09
N PHE A 127 2.62 -9.14 -5.47
CA PHE A 127 2.47 -10.49 -6.00
C PHE A 127 1.44 -10.58 -7.12
N ASN A 128 0.48 -9.64 -7.19
CA ASN A 128 -0.49 -9.54 -8.27
C ASN A 128 -1.30 -10.85 -8.52
N GLY A 129 -1.56 -11.62 -7.46
CA GLY A 129 -2.29 -12.90 -7.55
C GLY A 129 -1.42 -14.11 -7.89
N GLU A 130 -0.11 -13.94 -8.07
CA GLU A 130 0.83 -15.05 -8.17
C GLU A 130 1.14 -15.63 -6.79
N ASP A 131 1.31 -16.94 -6.68
CA ASP A 131 1.72 -17.60 -5.43
C ASP A 131 3.20 -17.33 -5.08
N ALA A 132 4.02 -17.10 -6.11
CA ALA A 132 5.44 -16.81 -5.99
C ALA A 132 5.89 -15.84 -7.09
N ILE A 133 6.81 -14.94 -6.74
CA ILE A 133 7.44 -14.01 -7.68
C ILE A 133 8.95 -13.99 -7.45
N ASP A 134 9.71 -13.81 -8.52
CA ASP A 134 11.15 -13.61 -8.43
C ASP A 134 11.45 -12.16 -8.04
N LEU A 135 11.92 -11.98 -6.80
CA LEU A 135 12.32 -10.69 -6.26
C LEU A 135 13.83 -10.48 -6.43
N PRO A 136 14.28 -9.28 -6.85
CA PRO A 136 15.69 -8.93 -6.71
C PRO A 136 16.08 -8.92 -5.23
N GLU A 137 17.34 -9.26 -4.92
CA GLU A 137 17.84 -9.47 -3.55
C GLU A 137 17.43 -8.35 -2.57
N ARG A 138 17.63 -7.09 -2.95
CA ARG A 138 17.25 -5.94 -2.09
C ARG A 138 15.74 -5.83 -1.85
N ALA A 139 14.91 -6.22 -2.82
CA ALA A 139 13.46 -6.27 -2.60
C ALA A 139 13.06 -7.46 -1.72
N HIS A 140 13.72 -8.60 -1.89
CA HIS A 140 13.51 -9.77 -1.04
C HIS A 140 13.82 -9.47 0.43
N GLU A 141 14.97 -8.85 0.71
CA GLU A 141 15.34 -8.40 2.06
C GLU A 141 14.31 -7.41 2.64
N ALA A 142 13.90 -6.42 1.84
CA ALA A 142 12.91 -5.44 2.26
C ALA A 142 11.55 -6.09 2.59
N VAL A 143 11.07 -6.99 1.73
CA VAL A 143 9.83 -7.75 1.96
C VAL A 143 9.91 -8.61 3.21
N ARG A 144 11.07 -9.22 3.51
CA ARG A 144 11.29 -9.95 4.77
C ARG A 144 11.15 -9.02 5.98
N HIS A 145 11.79 -7.84 5.96
CA HIS A 145 11.63 -6.86 7.03
C HIS A 145 10.18 -6.39 7.19
N LEU A 146 9.45 -6.19 6.08
CA LEU A 146 8.03 -5.86 6.13
C LEU A 146 7.19 -6.95 6.80
N ALA A 147 7.51 -8.24 6.58
CA ALA A 147 6.83 -9.35 7.24
C ALA A 147 7.08 -9.36 8.76
N GLU A 148 8.30 -9.06 9.21
CA GLU A 148 8.64 -8.91 10.63
C GLU A 148 7.88 -7.74 11.25
N LEU A 149 7.86 -6.59 10.58
CA LEU A 149 7.13 -5.40 11.02
C LEU A 149 5.62 -5.64 11.10
N ARG A 150 5.06 -6.40 10.14
CA ARG A 150 3.66 -6.85 10.18
C ARG A 150 3.38 -7.68 11.41
N ALA A 151 4.24 -8.64 11.74
CA ALA A 151 4.10 -9.48 12.92
C ALA A 151 4.13 -8.65 14.22
N MET A 152 5.00 -7.63 14.30
CA MET A 152 5.02 -6.70 15.43
C MET A 152 3.69 -5.94 15.57
N MET A 153 3.10 -5.48 14.47
CA MET A 153 1.80 -4.79 14.49
C MET A 153 0.67 -5.73 14.94
N ALA A 154 0.70 -6.99 14.50
CA ALA A 154 -0.26 -8.00 14.95
C ALA A 154 -0.17 -8.24 16.46
N GLY A 155 1.04 -8.32 17.01
CA GLY A 155 1.26 -8.43 18.46
C GLY A 155 0.69 -7.26 19.25
N ILE A 156 0.75 -6.03 18.71
CA ILE A 156 0.13 -4.85 19.32
C ILE A 156 -1.39 -4.94 19.32
N CYS A 157 -2.00 -5.35 18.21
CA CYS A 157 -3.45 -5.54 18.12
C CYS A 157 -3.94 -6.60 19.12
N GLU A 158 -3.19 -7.70 19.24
CA GLU A 158 -3.50 -8.77 20.19
C GLU A 158 -3.38 -8.28 21.64
N LEU A 159 -2.31 -7.55 21.98
CA LEU A 159 -2.10 -7.00 23.32
C LEU A 159 -3.26 -6.08 23.74
N VAL A 160 -3.64 -5.14 22.87
CA VAL A 160 -4.76 -4.21 23.12
C VAL A 160 -6.09 -4.94 23.27
N SER A 161 -6.28 -6.02 22.52
CA SER A 161 -7.53 -6.81 22.59
C SER A 161 -7.66 -7.59 23.89
N ARG A 162 -6.54 -7.98 24.51
CA ARG A 162 -6.53 -8.72 25.79
C ARG A 162 -6.72 -7.82 27.00
N ASP A 163 -6.23 -6.58 26.94
CA ASP A 163 -6.36 -5.62 28.04
C ASP A 163 -6.70 -4.21 27.52
N PRO A 164 -8.00 -3.92 27.33
CA PRO A 164 -8.44 -2.67 26.72
C PRO A 164 -8.45 -1.47 27.69
N VAL A 165 -8.09 -1.65 28.98
CA VAL A 165 -8.26 -0.64 30.03
C VAL A 165 -6.97 -0.37 30.83
N ALA A 166 -5.96 -1.24 30.78
CA ALA A 166 -4.69 -1.02 31.47
C ALA A 166 -3.78 -0.01 30.75
N ASP A 167 -4.13 1.26 30.81
CA ASP A 167 -3.39 2.33 30.15
C ASP A 167 -2.62 3.20 31.15
N ASP A 168 -1.36 2.83 31.44
CA ASP A 168 -0.37 3.80 31.91
C ASP A 168 -0.03 4.72 30.73
N ARG A 169 -0.51 5.96 30.81
CA ARG A 169 -0.32 6.99 29.78
C ARG A 169 1.14 7.17 29.38
N ASN A 170 2.10 7.04 30.31
CA ASN A 170 3.52 7.17 30.00
C ASN A 170 4.01 6.00 29.12
N GLN A 171 3.56 4.78 29.40
CA GLN A 171 3.91 3.60 28.60
C GLN A 171 3.30 3.66 27.20
N LEU A 172 2.07 4.16 27.09
CA LEU A 172 1.45 4.44 25.80
C LEU A 172 2.23 5.48 25.00
N ASP A 173 2.60 6.60 25.62
CA ASP A 173 3.38 7.64 24.93
C ASP A 173 4.70 7.12 24.38
N ILE A 174 5.39 6.25 25.12
CA ILE A 174 6.60 5.56 24.67
C ILE A 174 6.28 4.63 23.49
N THR A 175 5.23 3.82 23.60
CA THR A 175 4.82 2.88 22.54
C THR A 175 4.45 3.61 21.26
N PHE A 176 3.73 4.73 21.34
CA PHE A 176 3.41 5.57 20.19
C PHE A 176 4.66 6.20 19.54
N ARG A 177 5.72 6.47 20.32
CA ARG A 177 7.00 6.93 19.76
C ARG A 177 7.66 5.81 18.95
N HIS A 178 7.73 4.60 19.50
CA HIS A 178 8.25 3.43 18.77
C HIS A 178 7.45 3.17 17.51
N LEU A 179 6.11 3.30 17.53
CA LEU A 179 5.30 3.13 16.32
C LEU A 179 5.59 4.14 15.23
N ARG A 180 5.92 5.38 15.58
CA ARG A 180 6.35 6.37 14.58
C ARG A 180 7.70 6.00 13.97
N GLU A 181 8.59 5.42 14.74
CA GLU A 181 9.88 4.92 14.25
C GLU A 181 9.69 3.70 13.35
N LEU A 182 8.91 2.70 13.79
CA LEU A 182 8.55 1.54 12.98
C LEU A 182 7.83 1.93 11.69
N THR A 183 6.94 2.93 11.73
CA THR A 183 6.30 3.47 10.51
C THR A 183 7.33 4.02 9.53
N ARG A 184 8.37 4.72 10.00
CA ARG A 184 9.44 5.24 9.11
C ARG A 184 10.27 4.12 8.51
N ILE A 185 10.51 3.04 9.27
CA ILE A 185 11.19 1.84 8.78
C ILE A 185 10.32 1.18 7.70
N MET A 186 9.03 0.96 7.95
CA MET A 186 8.08 0.42 6.96
C MET A 186 8.09 1.24 5.66
N GLU A 187 8.01 2.58 5.76
CA GLU A 187 8.09 3.46 4.58
C GLU A 187 9.41 3.33 3.82
N THR A 188 10.51 3.11 4.53
CA THR A 188 11.85 2.91 3.94
C THR A 188 11.92 1.57 3.20
N GLU A 189 11.44 0.49 3.81
CA GLU A 189 11.45 -0.84 3.22
C GLU A 189 10.48 -0.94 2.03
N ILE A 190 9.28 -0.35 2.12
CA ILE A 190 8.37 -0.23 0.97
C ILE A 190 9.06 0.50 -0.17
N HIS A 191 9.75 1.62 0.10
CA HIS A 191 10.44 2.38 -0.93
C HIS A 191 11.60 1.59 -1.56
N GLU A 192 12.35 0.83 -0.77
CA GLU A 192 13.43 -0.02 -1.27
C GLU A 192 12.88 -1.13 -2.18
N ALA A 193 11.81 -1.83 -1.76
CA ALA A 193 11.14 -2.82 -2.59
C ALA A 193 10.62 -2.21 -3.91
N VAL A 194 9.98 -1.04 -3.85
CA VAL A 194 9.49 -0.31 -5.03
C VAL A 194 10.61 0.00 -6.01
N LEU A 195 11.73 0.58 -5.53
CA LEU A 195 12.85 0.96 -6.39
C LEU A 195 13.56 -0.26 -6.98
N SER A 196 13.78 -1.30 -6.17
CA SER A 196 14.50 -2.49 -6.58
C SER A 196 13.72 -3.28 -7.64
N CYS A 197 12.43 -3.55 -7.41
CA CYS A 197 11.59 -4.24 -8.39
C CYS A 197 11.38 -3.42 -9.67
N THR A 198 11.17 -2.10 -9.53
CA THR A 198 11.04 -1.23 -10.72
C THR A 198 12.32 -1.23 -11.56
N ARG A 199 13.50 -1.23 -10.93
CA ARG A 199 14.78 -1.31 -11.64
C ARG A 199 14.94 -2.65 -12.34
N ALA A 200 14.64 -3.76 -11.65
CA ALA A 200 14.72 -5.11 -12.23
C ALA A 200 13.83 -5.23 -13.48
N ARG A 201 12.57 -4.78 -13.40
CA ARG A 201 11.65 -4.79 -14.54
C ARG A 201 12.15 -3.96 -15.72
N ARG A 202 12.73 -2.77 -15.47
CA ARG A 202 13.32 -1.94 -16.55
C ARG A 202 14.50 -2.63 -17.21
N GLN A 203 15.39 -3.25 -16.43
CA GLN A 203 16.54 -3.98 -16.98
C GLN A 203 16.13 -5.17 -17.83
N MET A 204 15.09 -5.90 -17.44
CA MET A 204 14.52 -6.99 -18.24
C MET A 204 13.94 -6.48 -19.57
N LEU A 205 13.17 -5.38 -19.53
CA LEU A 205 12.65 -4.73 -20.73
C LEU A 205 13.77 -4.30 -21.68
N ASP A 206 14.80 -3.62 -21.17
CA ASP A 206 15.94 -3.18 -21.97
C ASP A 206 16.67 -4.38 -22.61
N GLY A 207 16.83 -5.49 -21.87
CA GLY A 207 17.41 -6.73 -22.39
C GLY A 207 16.64 -7.32 -23.56
N ILE A 208 15.31 -7.41 -23.47
CA ILE A 208 14.43 -7.91 -24.54
C ILE A 208 14.58 -7.09 -25.83
N PHE A 209 14.70 -5.76 -25.73
CA PHE A 209 14.86 -4.90 -26.91
C PHE A 209 16.27 -4.95 -27.52
N THR A 210 17.26 -5.52 -26.84
CA THR A 210 18.62 -5.67 -27.36
C THR A 210 18.87 -6.99 -28.10
N GLU A 211 18.05 -8.02 -27.88
CA GLU A 211 18.08 -9.26 -28.68
C GLU A 211 17.34 -9.04 -30.01
N LYS A 212 18.09 -8.73 -31.08
CA LYS A 212 17.54 -8.71 -32.45
C LYS A 212 17.00 -10.11 -32.83
N PRO A 213 15.87 -10.22 -33.54
CA PRO A 213 15.41 -11.51 -34.05
C PRO A 213 16.47 -12.05 -35.02
N THR A 214 17.04 -13.22 -34.71
CA THR A 214 17.73 -14.02 -35.72
C THR A 214 16.69 -14.51 -36.70
N VAL A 215 16.63 -13.86 -37.86
CA VAL A 215 15.88 -14.35 -39.02
C VAL A 215 16.56 -15.64 -39.47
N HIS A 216 15.86 -16.77 -39.33
CA HIS A 216 16.23 -18.05 -39.94
C HIS A 216 15.85 -18.08 -41.42
#